data_AF-A0A7X2SW18-F1
#
_entry.id   AF-A0A7X2SW18-F1
#
_cell.length_a   1.000
_cell.length_b   1.000
_cell.length_c   1.000
_cell.angle_alpha   90.00
_cell.angle_beta   90.00
_cell.angle_gamma   90.00
#
_symmetry.space_group_name_H-M   'P 1'
#
loop_
_entity.id
_entity.type
_entity.pdbx_description
1 polymer ?
#
loop_
_entity_poly.entity_id
_entity_poly.type
_entity_poly.pdbx_seq_one_letter_code
_entity_poly.pdbx_strand_id
1 'polypeptide(L)'
;DKWAKPGVLCIGDAAHAMSPIGGVGINLAIQDAVATANLLTDPLKRGELQLRDLEKVQKRRQFPTVATQFLQIKMSRSKAKRKPTGSSKVPAIIQRLPFLRFVLGRLIGLGFRTESPQVARMKEER
;
A
#
# COMPACT_ATOMS: atom_id res chain seq x y z
N ASP A 1 1.53 11.06 12.84
CA ASP A 1 2.61 10.07 12.66
C ASP A 1 3.60 10.50 11.60
N LYS A 2 4.90 10.39 11.90
CA LYS A 2 6.00 10.67 10.96
C LYS A 2 6.78 9.38 10.74
N TRP A 3 7.04 9.04 9.48
CA TRP A 3 7.81 7.84 9.11
C TRP A 3 9.31 8.09 9.13
N ALA A 4 9.73 9.37 9.09
CA ALA A 4 11.11 9.76 8.94
C ALA A 4 11.59 10.71 10.04
N LYS A 5 12.89 10.61 10.32
CA LYS A 5 13.72 11.59 11.05
C LYS A 5 15.05 11.74 10.29
N PRO A 6 15.87 12.75 10.58
CA PRO A 6 17.18 12.87 9.94
C PRO A 6 17.97 11.54 10.06
N GLY A 7 18.37 10.98 8.90
CA GLY A 7 19.13 9.73 8.83
C GLY A 7 18.34 8.43 8.97
N VAL A 8 17.01 8.46 9.17
CA VAL A 8 16.22 7.23 9.34
C VAL A 8 14.82 7.34 8.72
N LEU A 9 14.40 6.28 8.04
CA LEU A 9 13.07 6.12 7.47
C LEU A 9 12.52 4.74 7.81
N CYS A 10 11.32 4.71 8.40
CA CYS A 10 10.54 3.49 8.57
C CYS A 10 9.65 3.27 7.34
N ILE A 11 9.46 2.01 6.95
CA ILE A 11 8.53 1.57 5.87
C ILE A 11 7.78 0.31 6.29
N GLY A 12 6.72 -0.05 5.55
CA GLY A 12 5.90 -1.23 5.87
C GLY A 12 5.31 -1.16 7.28
N ASP A 13 5.22 -2.31 7.97
CA ASP A 13 4.57 -2.39 9.29
C ASP A 13 5.24 -1.49 10.36
N ALA A 14 6.55 -1.20 10.22
CA ALA A 14 7.24 -0.27 11.11
C ALA A 14 6.76 1.19 10.96
N ALA A 15 6.24 1.54 9.80
CA ALA A 15 5.66 2.85 9.52
C ALA A 15 4.13 2.87 9.67
N HIS A 16 3.47 1.73 9.48
CA HIS A 16 2.03 1.59 9.54
C HIS A 16 1.63 0.13 9.81
N ALA A 17 1.46 -0.23 11.08
CA ALA A 17 0.96 -1.55 11.43
C ALA A 17 -0.44 -1.80 10.81
N MET A 18 -0.59 -2.93 10.13
CA MET A 18 -1.82 -3.30 9.42
C MET A 18 -2.51 -4.52 9.98
N SER A 19 -3.82 -4.63 9.72
CA SER A 19 -4.56 -5.86 9.97
C SER A 19 -4.16 -6.94 8.95
N PRO A 20 -4.15 -8.24 9.32
CA PRO A 20 -3.88 -9.32 8.36
C PRO A 20 -5.01 -9.54 7.34
N ILE A 21 -6.13 -8.82 7.45
CA ILE A 21 -7.29 -9.01 6.60
C ILE A 21 -6.95 -8.77 5.13
N GLY A 22 -7.10 -9.82 4.32
CA GLY A 22 -6.94 -9.77 2.87
C GLY A 22 -5.51 -9.84 2.37
N GLY A 23 -4.51 -10.05 3.24
CA GLY A 23 -3.10 -10.23 2.81
C GLY A 23 -2.46 -9.00 2.16
N VAL A 24 -3.08 -7.82 2.29
CA VAL A 24 -2.68 -6.59 1.58
C VAL A 24 -1.44 -5.91 2.17
N GLY A 25 -1.08 -6.22 3.43
CA GLY A 25 0.04 -5.58 4.13
C GLY A 25 1.38 -5.82 3.43
N ILE A 26 1.65 -7.05 2.99
CA ILE A 26 2.93 -7.40 2.35
C ILE A 26 3.10 -6.68 1.02
N ASN A 27 2.03 -6.57 0.22
CA ASN A 27 2.06 -5.83 -1.03
C ASN A 27 2.36 -4.36 -0.76
N LEU A 28 1.70 -3.75 0.24
CA LEU A 28 1.96 -2.36 0.56
C LEU A 28 3.40 -2.12 1.03
N ALA A 29 3.97 -3.02 1.83
CA ALA A 29 5.37 -2.96 2.26
C ALA A 29 6.34 -3.05 1.06
N ILE A 30 6.09 -3.94 0.09
CA ILE A 30 6.87 -4.04 -1.15
C ILE A 30 6.78 -2.71 -1.93
N GLN A 31 5.59 -2.14 -2.04
CA GLN A 31 5.38 -0.87 -2.74
C GLN A 31 6.10 0.30 -2.07
N ASP A 32 6.19 0.29 -0.73
CA ASP A 32 6.98 1.28 0.01
C ASP A 32 8.47 1.12 -0.26
N ALA A 33 8.97 -0.12 -0.31
CA ALA A 33 10.37 -0.40 -0.67
C ALA A 33 10.69 0.08 -2.09
N VAL A 34 9.81 -0.17 -3.06
CA VAL A 34 9.99 0.29 -4.45
C VAL A 34 9.98 1.83 -4.53
N ALA A 35 9.03 2.50 -3.87
CA ALA A 35 9.01 3.96 -3.81
C ALA A 35 10.25 4.54 -3.14
N THR A 36 10.72 3.90 -2.07
CA THR A 36 11.94 4.28 -1.35
C THR A 36 13.15 4.20 -2.26
N ALA A 37 13.32 3.07 -2.97
CA ALA A 37 14.39 2.90 -3.94
C ALA A 37 14.32 3.96 -5.05
N ASN A 38 13.15 4.18 -5.64
CA ASN A 38 12.95 5.15 -6.72
C ASN A 38 13.27 6.59 -6.27
N LEU A 39 12.91 6.98 -5.05
CA LEU A 39 13.07 8.35 -4.58
C LEU A 39 14.44 8.63 -3.95
N LEU A 40 15.05 7.64 -3.30
CA LEU A 40 16.22 7.86 -2.44
C LEU A 40 17.55 7.39 -3.03
N THR A 41 17.55 6.56 -4.08
CA THR A 41 18.80 6.02 -4.65
C THR A 41 19.76 7.12 -5.09
N ASP A 42 19.28 8.11 -5.82
CA ASP A 42 20.09 9.21 -6.35
C ASP A 42 20.65 10.14 -5.26
N PRO A 43 19.86 10.68 -4.32
CA PRO A 43 20.40 11.51 -3.23
C PRO A 43 21.30 10.71 -2.29
N LEU A 44 21.07 9.41 -2.09
CA LEU A 44 21.99 8.53 -1.34
C LEU A 44 23.36 8.43 -2.03
N LYS A 45 23.38 8.17 -3.34
CA LYS A 45 24.61 8.06 -4.13
C LYS A 45 25.43 9.36 -4.14
N ARG A 46 24.77 10.51 -4.13
CA ARG A 46 25.44 11.83 -4.06
C ARG A 46 25.87 12.24 -2.65
N GLY A 47 25.45 11.51 -1.61
CA GLY A 47 25.69 11.92 -0.22
C GLY A 47 24.89 13.17 0.18
N GLU A 48 23.83 13.49 -0.55
CA GLU A 48 23.00 14.71 -0.38
C GLU A 48 21.64 14.40 0.26
N LEU A 49 21.47 13.20 0.83
CA LEU A 49 20.20 12.78 1.40
C LEU A 49 19.80 13.69 2.57
N GLN A 50 18.63 14.33 2.44
CA GLN A 50 18.07 15.17 3.50
C GLN A 50 16.72 14.64 4.00
N LEU A 51 16.28 15.11 5.17
CA LEU A 51 14.98 14.75 5.75
C LEU A 51 13.83 14.99 4.76
N ARG A 52 13.86 16.09 3.99
CA ARG A 52 12.85 16.40 2.97
C ARG A 52 12.72 15.31 1.91
N ASP A 53 13.80 14.59 1.61
CA ASP A 53 13.77 13.49 0.64
C ASP A 53 13.12 12.25 1.24
N LEU A 54 13.37 11.97 2.52
CA LEU A 54 12.68 10.92 3.26
C LEU A 54 11.19 11.20 3.38
N GLU A 55 10.81 12.45 3.66
CA GLU A 55 9.40 12.88 3.74
C GLU A 55 8.65 12.76 2.41
N LYS A 56 9.36 12.81 1.26
CA LYS A 56 8.75 12.50 -0.04
C LYS A 56 8.23 11.06 -0.09
N VAL A 57 8.90 10.10 0.55
CA VAL A 57 8.43 8.71 0.60
C VAL A 57 7.11 8.62 1.36
N GLN A 58 7.03 9.23 2.55
CA GLN A 58 5.78 9.28 3.30
C GLN A 58 4.67 9.96 2.47
N LYS A 59 4.93 11.14 1.88
CA LYS A 59 3.94 11.83 1.06
C LYS A 59 3.45 10.99 -0.13
N ARG A 60 4.35 10.21 -0.74
CA ARG A 60 4.07 9.31 -1.86
C ARG A 60 3.17 8.14 -1.47
N ARG A 61 3.36 7.59 -0.27
CA ARG A 61 2.78 6.32 0.19
C ARG A 61 1.64 6.46 1.22
N GLN A 62 1.46 7.65 1.80
CA GLN A 62 0.44 7.91 2.81
C GLN A 62 -0.99 7.68 2.30
N PHE A 63 -1.32 8.09 1.08
CA PHE A 63 -2.67 7.86 0.54
C PHE A 63 -3.01 6.36 0.41
N PRO A 64 -2.19 5.52 -0.25
CA PRO A 64 -2.41 4.07 -0.31
C PRO A 64 -2.54 3.40 1.07
N THR A 65 -1.72 3.81 2.04
CA THR A 65 -1.77 3.31 3.42
C THR A 65 -3.10 3.63 4.08
N VAL A 66 -3.51 4.90 4.08
CA VAL A 66 -4.75 5.35 4.73
C VAL A 66 -5.98 4.71 4.07
N ALA A 67 -6.00 4.62 2.74
CA ALA A 67 -7.10 3.99 2.01
C ALA A 67 -7.25 2.51 2.37
N THR A 68 -6.14 1.79 2.46
CA THR A 68 -6.10 0.36 2.85
C THR A 68 -6.57 0.16 4.28
N GLN A 69 -6.02 0.92 5.23
CA GLN A 69 -6.41 0.84 6.64
C GLN A 69 -7.91 1.13 6.83
N PHE A 70 -8.44 2.14 6.13
CA PHE A 70 -9.85 2.47 6.18
C PHE A 70 -10.75 1.32 5.68
N LEU A 71 -10.36 0.67 4.58
CA LEU A 71 -11.08 -0.50 4.06
C LEU A 71 -11.06 -1.66 5.06
N GLN A 72 -9.90 -1.95 5.65
CA GLN A 72 -9.74 -2.99 6.67
C GLN A 72 -10.63 -2.72 7.90
N ILE A 73 -10.64 -1.50 8.42
CA ILE A 73 -11.48 -1.12 9.57
C ILE A 73 -12.97 -1.31 9.25
N LYS A 74 -13.42 -0.91 8.06
CA LYS A 74 -14.81 -1.14 7.62
C LYS A 74 -15.16 -2.62 7.54
N MET A 75 -14.27 -3.44 7.00
CA MET A 75 -14.47 -4.90 6.91
C MET A 75 -14.52 -5.56 8.28
N SER A 76 -13.63 -5.20 9.20
CA SER A 76 -13.61 -5.72 10.57
C SER A 76 -14.87 -5.37 11.34
N ARG A 77 -15.30 -4.11 11.28
CA ARG A 77 -16.52 -3.63 11.95
C ARG A 77 -17.78 -4.30 11.38
N SER A 78 -17.83 -4.54 10.07
CA SER A 78 -18.94 -5.26 9.44
C SER A 78 -19.04 -6.72 9.89
N LYS A 79 -17.90 -7.40 10.09
CA LYS A 79 -17.86 -8.75 10.67
C LYS A 79 -18.30 -8.76 12.13
N ALA A 80 -17.83 -7.82 12.95
CA ALA A 80 -18.18 -7.73 14.37
C ALA A 80 -19.67 -7.42 14.62
N LYS A 81 -20.32 -6.67 13.72
CA LYS A 81 -21.76 -6.31 13.84
C LYS A 81 -22.72 -7.37 13.28
N ARG A 82 -22.22 -8.44 12.67
CA ARG A 82 -23.07 -9.53 12.17
C ARG A 82 -23.47 -10.46 13.31
N LYS A 83 -24.74 -10.39 13.75
CA LYS A 83 -25.39 -11.54 14.40
C LYS A 83 -25.50 -12.69 13.39
N PRO A 84 -25.49 -13.97 13.80
CA PRO A 84 -25.45 -15.14 12.89
C PRO A 84 -26.75 -15.37 12.10
N THR A 85 -27.56 -14.33 11.89
CA THR A 85 -28.87 -14.41 11.24
C THR A 85 -28.80 -13.82 9.83
N GLY A 86 -28.76 -14.70 8.82
CA GLY A 86 -28.99 -14.36 7.41
C GLY A 86 -27.73 -14.31 6.53
N SER A 87 -27.73 -15.11 5.46
CA SER A 87 -26.69 -15.13 4.44
C SER A 87 -26.54 -13.76 3.76
N SER A 88 -25.33 -13.18 3.81
CA SER A 88 -24.98 -11.98 3.04
C SER A 88 -25.32 -12.18 1.56
N LYS A 89 -26.04 -11.25 0.93
CA LYS A 89 -26.17 -11.23 -0.55
C LYS A 89 -24.92 -10.67 -1.25
N VAL A 90 -23.98 -10.08 -0.51
CA VAL A 90 -22.76 -9.43 -1.04
C VAL A 90 -21.89 -10.39 -1.87
N PRO A 91 -21.59 -11.62 -1.43
CA PRO A 91 -20.84 -12.59 -2.23
C PRO A 91 -21.53 -12.91 -3.56
N ALA A 92 -22.86 -13.05 -3.56
CA ALA A 92 -23.62 -13.35 -4.78
C ALA A 92 -23.60 -12.20 -5.79
N ILE A 93 -23.64 -10.94 -5.32
CA ILE A 93 -23.52 -9.75 -6.17
C ILE A 93 -22.11 -9.68 -6.79
N ILE A 94 -21.07 -9.93 -5.99
CA ILE A 94 -19.68 -9.98 -6.48
C ILE A 94 -19.52 -11.09 -7.52
N GLN A 95 -20.11 -12.26 -7.30
CA GLN A 95 -20.04 -13.38 -8.26
C GLN A 95 -20.74 -13.06 -9.59
N ARG A 96 -21.83 -12.30 -9.57
CA ARG A 96 -22.63 -11.94 -10.76
C ARG A 96 -22.05 -10.81 -11.59
N LEU A 97 -21.24 -9.92 -11.00
CA LEU A 97 -20.69 -8.75 -11.69
C LEU A 97 -19.18 -8.94 -11.96
N PRO A 98 -18.78 -9.39 -13.17
CA PRO A 98 -17.38 -9.73 -13.47
C PRO A 98 -16.41 -8.55 -13.31
N PHE A 99 -16.86 -7.32 -13.61
CA PHE A 99 -16.08 -6.11 -13.37
C PHE A 99 -15.72 -5.92 -11.89
N LEU A 100 -16.63 -6.26 -10.97
CA LEU A 100 -16.43 -6.08 -9.53
C LEU A 100 -15.38 -7.06 -8.98
N ARG A 101 -15.34 -8.29 -9.52
CA ARG A 101 -14.30 -9.29 -9.23
C ARG A 101 -12.93 -8.83 -9.71
N PHE A 102 -12.88 -8.26 -10.91
CA PHE A 102 -11.65 -7.72 -11.47
C PHE A 102 -11.11 -6.56 -10.64
N VAL A 103 -11.96 -5.59 -10.28
CA VAL A 103 -11.57 -4.45 -9.44
C VAL A 103 -11.11 -4.92 -8.06
N LEU A 104 -11.84 -5.83 -7.42
CA LEU A 104 -11.48 -6.34 -6.09
C LEU A 104 -10.18 -7.14 -6.11
N GLY A 105 -9.99 -8.00 -7.12
CA GLY A 105 -8.75 -8.75 -7.32
C GLY A 105 -7.56 -7.81 -7.56
N ARG A 106 -7.75 -6.76 -8.36
CA ARG A 106 -6.73 -5.74 -8.59
C ARG A 106 -6.40 -4.94 -7.32
N LEU A 107 -7.39 -4.57 -6.52
CA LEU A 107 -7.16 -3.86 -5.26
C LEU A 107 -6.40 -4.73 -4.25
N ILE A 108 -6.73 -6.02 -4.15
CA ILE A 108 -6.03 -6.95 -3.26
C ILE A 108 -4.61 -7.23 -3.77
N GLY A 109 -4.46 -7.52 -5.06
CA GLY A 109 -3.19 -7.93 -5.67
C GLY A 109 -2.22 -6.78 -5.97
N LEU A 110 -2.71 -5.57 -6.30
CA LEU A 110 -1.89 -4.43 -6.72
C LEU A 110 -2.02 -3.20 -5.80
N GLY A 111 -3.04 -3.15 -4.93
CA GLY A 111 -3.27 -2.02 -4.04
C GLY A 111 -3.84 -0.78 -4.74
N PHE A 112 -3.93 0.33 -3.99
CA PHE A 112 -4.49 1.60 -4.48
C PHE A 112 -3.52 2.39 -5.37
N ARG A 113 -2.21 2.16 -5.22
CA ARG A 113 -1.19 2.80 -6.05
C ARG A 113 0.03 1.89 -6.17
N THR A 114 0.22 1.37 -7.38
CA THR A 114 1.39 0.61 -7.77
C THR A 114 2.58 1.53 -8.03
N GLU A 115 3.73 1.08 -7.60
CA GLU A 115 5.06 1.54 -7.91
C GLU A 115 5.74 0.41 -8.69
N SER A 116 6.52 0.79 -9.69
CA SER A 116 7.37 -0.12 -10.43
C SER A 116 8.82 0.36 -10.28
N PRO A 117 9.80 -0.55 -10.18
CA PRO A 117 11.21 -0.16 -10.12
C PRO A 117 11.62 0.63 -11.36
N GLN A 118 12.16 1.84 -11.17
CA GLN A 118 12.60 2.69 -12.29
C GLN A 118 13.88 2.19 -12.96
N VAL A 119 14.64 1.30 -12.28
CA VAL A 119 15.85 0.66 -12.84
C VAL A 119 15.55 -0.16 -14.10
N ALA A 120 14.33 -0.71 -14.22
CA ALA A 120 13.90 -1.43 -15.41
C ALA A 120 13.77 -0.51 -16.65
N ARG A 121 13.44 0.77 -16.43
CA ARG A 121 13.26 1.75 -17.51
C ARG A 121 14.58 2.24 -18.12
N MET A 122 15.66 2.21 -17.35
CA MET A 122 17.02 2.55 -17.83
C MET A 122 17.64 1.51 -18.78
N LYS A 123 17.09 0.28 -18.83
CA LYS A 123 17.56 -0.76 -19.77
C LYS A 123 16.85 -0.75 -21.12
N GLU A 124 15.68 -0.14 -21.23
CA GLU A 124 14.94 0.00 -22.52
C GLU A 124 15.36 1.23 -23.33
N GLU A 125 16.05 2.20 -22.70
CA GLU A 125 16.54 3.43 -23.35
C GLU A 125 18.07 3.38 -23.65
N ARG A 126 18.70 2.20 -23.60
CA ARG A 126 20.07 1.93 -24.05
C ARG A 126 20.07 0.92 -25.18
#